data_AF-A0A845GDE5-F1
#
_entry.id   AF-A0A845GDE5-F1
#
_cell.length_a   1.000
_cell.length_b   1.000
_cell.length_c   1.000
_cell.angle_alpha   90.00
_cell.angle_beta   90.00
_cell.angle_gamma   90.00
#
_symmetry.space_group_name_H-M   'P 1'
#
loop_
_entity.id
_entity.type
_entity.pdbx_description
1 polymer ?
#
loop_
_entity_poly.entity_id
_entity_poly.type
_entity_poly.pdbx_seq_one_letter_code
_entity_poly.pdbx_strand_id
1 'polypeptide(L)'
;MALGVIGYRGLTKPVTAPPGSPLAARLLAAQYVGQSQGADPVRVNEEPVIQAGTATVKTVFGTNQECTVKLVRSHDETRYGWLVERVACGQAN
;
A
#
# COMPACT_ATOMS: atom_id res chain seq x y z
N MET A 1 1.88 31.30 27.60
CA MET A 1 1.16 30.01 27.50
C MET A 1 0.45 30.03 26.16
N ALA A 2 0.59 29.14 25.17
CA ALA A 2 1.27 27.87 24.96
C ALA A 2 1.59 27.81 23.44
N LEU A 3 2.84 27.54 23.04
CA LEU A 3 3.31 26.32 22.37
C LEU A 3 2.49 25.80 21.16
N GLY A 4 3.18 25.56 20.04
CA GLY A 4 2.68 24.78 18.90
C GLY A 4 3.48 24.95 17.60
N VAL A 5 4.81 24.85 17.64
CA VAL A 5 5.60 23.79 16.97
C VAL A 5 5.38 23.62 15.45
N ILE A 6 6.28 24.24 14.68
CA ILE A 6 7.08 23.70 13.56
C ILE A 6 6.40 22.70 12.60
N GLY A 7 6.04 23.21 11.41
CA GLY A 7 6.63 22.80 10.13
C GLY A 7 6.14 21.53 9.43
N TYR A 8 5.24 21.68 8.45
CA TYR A 8 5.20 20.83 7.25
C TYR A 8 4.72 21.66 6.04
N ARG A 9 5.65 22.34 5.37
CA ARG A 9 5.46 22.85 4.00
C ARG A 9 5.42 21.62 3.06
N GLY A 10 4.25 21.29 2.51
CA GLY A 10 4.21 20.66 1.17
C GLY A 10 3.26 19.50 0.87
N LEU A 11 2.64 18.80 1.84
CA LEU A 11 1.87 17.57 1.53
C LEU A 11 0.60 17.39 2.40
N THR A 12 -0.26 18.41 2.48
CA THR A 12 -1.55 18.35 3.19
C THR A 12 -2.75 18.13 2.27
N LYS A 13 -2.56 17.49 1.10
CA LYS A 13 -3.70 16.79 0.49
C LYS A 13 -3.74 15.42 1.13
N PRO A 14 -4.83 15.01 1.80
CA PRO A 14 -5.03 13.58 2.05
C PRO A 14 -4.81 12.90 0.70
N VAL A 15 -3.96 11.87 0.66
CA VAL A 15 -3.76 11.10 -0.57
C VAL A 15 -5.07 10.35 -0.81
N THR A 16 -6.03 11.03 -1.41
CA THR A 16 -7.28 10.46 -1.90
C THR A 16 -6.91 9.68 -3.15
N ALA A 17 -6.40 8.47 -2.95
CA ALA A 17 -6.31 7.51 -4.04
C ALA A 17 -7.75 7.12 -4.41
N PRO A 18 -8.18 7.29 -5.67
CA PRO A 18 -9.51 6.86 -6.08
C PRO A 18 -9.70 5.37 -5.76
N PRO A 19 -10.82 4.96 -5.13
CA PRO A 19 -11.07 3.55 -4.88
C PRO A 19 -10.97 2.72 -6.16
N GLY A 20 -10.32 1.56 -6.09
CA GLY A 20 -10.07 0.71 -7.25
C GLY A 20 -8.95 1.19 -8.19
N SER A 21 -8.24 2.28 -7.86
CA SER A 21 -7.09 2.74 -8.64
C SER A 21 -5.82 1.94 -8.33
N PRO A 22 -4.81 1.96 -9.23
CA PRO A 22 -3.48 1.42 -8.94
C PRO A 22 -2.84 2.08 -7.70
N LEU A 23 -3.01 3.40 -7.52
CA LEU A 23 -2.48 4.08 -6.35
C LEU A 23 -3.11 3.56 -5.05
N ALA A 24 -4.42 3.31 -5.05
CA ALA A 24 -5.12 2.77 -3.88
C ALA A 24 -4.64 1.35 -3.56
N ALA A 25 -4.39 0.54 -4.58
CA ALA A 25 -3.79 -0.79 -4.44
C ALA A 25 -2.38 -0.71 -3.81
N ARG A 26 -1.52 0.19 -4.30
CA ARG A 26 -0.17 0.40 -3.74
C ARG A 26 -0.21 0.76 -2.26
N LEU A 27 -1.07 1.72 -1.90
CA LEU A 27 -1.19 2.20 -0.51
C LEU A 27 -1.72 1.10 0.42
N LEU A 28 -2.77 0.38 0.01
CA LEU A 28 -3.32 -0.71 0.81
C LEU A 28 -2.29 -1.83 1.00
N ALA A 29 -1.58 -2.23 -0.07
CA ALA A 29 -0.56 -3.28 0.01
C ALA A 29 0.60 -2.89 0.93
N ALA A 30 1.14 -1.69 0.79
CA ALA A 30 2.21 -1.19 1.67
C ALA A 30 1.75 -1.09 3.13
N GLN A 31 0.53 -0.60 3.37
CA GLN A 31 -0.06 -0.53 4.70
C GLN A 31 -0.23 -1.93 5.31
N TYR A 32 -0.79 -2.88 4.57
CA TYR A 32 -1.01 -4.24 5.04
C TYR A 32 0.31 -4.95 5.34
N VAL A 33 1.30 -4.82 4.47
CA VAL A 33 2.62 -5.43 4.66
C VAL A 33 3.34 -4.79 5.84
N GLY A 34 3.28 -3.46 5.99
CA GLY A 34 3.90 -2.77 7.12
C GLY A 34 3.28 -3.20 8.46
N GLN A 35 1.95 -3.36 8.51
CA GLN A 35 1.25 -3.84 9.69
C GLN A 35 1.52 -5.32 9.98
N SER A 36 1.51 -6.18 8.96
CA SER A 36 1.67 -7.64 9.12
C SER A 36 3.11 -8.07 9.40
N GLN A 37 4.11 -7.38 8.83
CA GLN A 37 5.53 -7.69 9.00
C GLN A 37 6.22 -6.82 10.06
N GLY A 38 5.51 -5.84 10.64
CA GLY A 38 6.11 -4.87 11.55
C GLY A 38 7.25 -4.07 10.90
N ALA A 39 7.15 -3.85 9.58
CA ALA A 39 8.20 -3.22 8.79
C ALA A 39 7.83 -1.78 8.43
N ASP A 40 8.74 -0.84 8.69
CA ASP A 40 8.64 0.56 8.27
C ASP A 40 10.05 1.08 7.95
N PRO A 41 10.35 1.52 6.71
CA PRO A 41 9.44 1.72 5.58
C PRO A 41 9.18 0.48 4.72
N VAL A 42 7.94 0.33 4.24
CA VAL A 42 7.58 -0.55 3.12
C VAL A 42 7.50 0.27 1.85
N ARG A 43 8.20 -0.17 0.80
CA ARG A 43 8.20 0.47 -0.51
C ARG A 43 7.49 -0.40 -1.52
N VAL A 44 6.93 0.23 -2.55
CA VAL A 44 6.34 -0.46 -3.70
C VAL A 44 7.22 -0.15 -4.90
N ASN A 45 7.98 -1.14 -5.38
CA ASN A 45 8.97 -0.92 -6.44
C ASN A 45 8.34 -0.86 -7.84
N GLU A 46 7.21 -1.55 -8.04
CA GLU A 46 6.59 -1.70 -9.35
C GLU A 46 5.17 -1.13 -9.39
N GLU A 47 4.66 -0.90 -10.60
CA GLU A 47 3.24 -0.61 -10.78
C GLU A 47 2.37 -1.84 -10.55
N PRO A 48 1.24 -1.71 -9.81
CA PRO A 48 0.32 -2.80 -9.66
C PRO A 48 -0.14 -3.32 -11.02
N VAL A 49 -0.01 -4.62 -11.21
CA VAL A 49 -0.56 -5.29 -12.39
C VAL A 49 -2.04 -5.52 -12.11
N ILE A 50 -2.92 -4.81 -12.83
CA ILE A 50 -4.37 -4.94 -12.68
C ILE A 50 -4.93 -5.75 -13.85
N GLN A 51 -5.56 -6.88 -13.56
CA GLN A 51 -6.21 -7.74 -14.54
C GLN A 51 -7.55 -8.24 -14.02
N ALA A 52 -8.62 -8.04 -14.80
CA ALA A 52 -9.96 -8.58 -14.55
C ALA A 52 -10.47 -8.40 -13.10
N GLY A 53 -10.21 -7.24 -12.47
CA GLY A 53 -10.66 -6.95 -11.10
C GLY A 53 -9.75 -7.48 -9.99
N THR A 54 -8.57 -7.97 -10.33
CA THR A 54 -7.49 -8.30 -9.39
C THR A 54 -6.34 -7.31 -9.59
N ALA A 55 -5.73 -6.84 -8.50
CA ALA A 55 -4.48 -6.07 -8.53
C ALA A 55 -3.37 -6.83 -7.81
N THR A 56 -2.25 -7.06 -8.49
CA THR A 56 -1.05 -7.67 -7.88
C THR A 56 -0.03 -6.58 -7.61
N VAL A 57 0.38 -6.43 -6.36
CA VAL A 57 1.33 -5.41 -5.90
C VAL A 57 2.54 -6.08 -5.30
N LYS A 58 3.73 -5.72 -5.77
CA LYS A 58 4.99 -6.14 -5.15
C LYS A 58 5.52 -5.04 -4.25
N THR A 59 5.73 -5.40 -3.00
CA THR A 59 6.22 -4.52 -1.95
C THR A 59 7.55 -5.05 -1.46
N VAL A 60 8.49 -4.17 -1.18
CA VAL A 60 9.80 -4.52 -0.62
C VAL A 60 10.00 -3.79 0.70
N PHE A 61 10.65 -4.47 1.64
CA PHE A 61 10.99 -3.94 2.95
C PHE A 61 12.28 -4.58 3.46
N GLY A 62 12.98 -3.89 4.36
CA GLY A 62 14.29 -4.31 4.84
C GLY A 62 15.34 -4.41 3.72
N THR A 63 16.35 -5.26 3.93
CA THR A 63 17.53 -5.33 3.06
C THR A 63 17.33 -6.16 1.79
N ASN A 64 16.36 -7.09 1.76
CA ASN A 64 16.04 -7.96 0.61
C ASN A 64 14.74 -8.76 0.83
N GLN A 65 13.72 -8.21 1.50
CA GLN A 65 12.43 -8.90 1.61
C GLN A 65 11.42 -8.30 0.64
N GLU A 66 10.72 -9.18 -0.07
CA GLU A 66 9.63 -8.82 -0.97
C GLU A 66 8.37 -9.56 -0.56
N CYS A 67 7.23 -8.86 -0.52
CA CYS A 67 5.91 -9.46 -0.50
C CYS A 67 5.16 -9.14 -1.78
N THR A 68 4.64 -10.18 -2.43
CA THR A 68 3.60 -10.05 -3.45
C THR A 68 2.24 -10.11 -2.77
N VAL A 69 1.49 -9.02 -2.88
CA VAL A 69 0.14 -8.85 -2.35
C VAL A 69 -0.85 -8.94 -3.50
N LYS A 70 -1.74 -9.92 -3.45
CA LYS A 70 -2.87 -10.04 -4.37
C LYS A 70 -4.11 -9.40 -3.73
N LEU A 71 -4.65 -8.41 -4.44
CA LEU A 71 -5.82 -7.66 -4.06
C LEU A 71 -6.97 -8.00 -5.02
N VAL A 72 -8.18 -8.10 -4.49
CA VAL A 72 -9.40 -8.24 -5.30
C VAL A 72 -10.26 -7.00 -5.15
N ARG A 73 -10.93 -6.62 -6.23
CA ARG A 73 -11.79 -5.43 -6.24
C ARG A 73 -12.94 -5.64 -5.26
N SER A 74 -13.14 -4.66 -4.39
CA SER A 74 -14.25 -4.68 -3.44
C SER A 74 -15.47 -4.03 -4.08
N HIS A 75 -16.62 -4.72 -4.03
CA HIS A 75 -17.91 -4.14 -4.41
C HIS A 75 -18.48 -3.24 -3.31
N ASP A 76 -18.18 -3.56 -2.05
CA ASP A 76 -18.43 -2.68 -0.92
C ASP A 76 -17.39 -1.55 -0.94
N GLU A 77 -17.83 -0.30 -0.76
CA GLU A 77 -17.03 0.93 -0.84
C GLU A 77 -15.94 1.03 0.26
N THR A 78 -14.98 0.12 0.26
CA THR A 78 -13.81 0.20 1.15
C THR A 78 -13.00 1.45 0.81
N ARG A 79 -12.29 2.00 1.80
CA ARG A 79 -11.44 3.20 1.65
C ARG A 79 -10.56 3.17 0.40
N TYR A 80 -10.10 1.99 -0.02
CA TYR A 80 -9.24 1.80 -1.19
C TYR A 80 -9.93 1.10 -2.38
N GLY A 81 -11.17 0.62 -2.25
CA GLY A 81 -11.87 -0.17 -3.28
C GLY A 81 -11.22 -1.52 -3.60
N TRP A 82 -10.37 -2.00 -2.69
CA TRP A 82 -9.59 -3.22 -2.81
C TRP A 82 -9.63 -3.99 -1.48
N LEU A 83 -9.59 -5.31 -1.55
CA LEU A 83 -9.44 -6.21 -0.41
C LEU A 83 -8.22 -7.09 -0.61
N VAL A 84 -7.47 -7.33 0.46
CA VAL A 84 -6.34 -8.26 0.42
C VAL A 84 -6.89 -9.69 0.37
N GLU A 85 -6.63 -10.39 -0.73
CA GLU A 85 -7.01 -11.80 -0.89
C GLU A 85 -5.89 -12.72 -0.41
N ARG A 86 -4.65 -12.42 -0.79
CA ARG A 86 -3.50 -13.26 -0.47
C ARG A 86 -2.22 -12.45 -0.39
N VAL A 87 -1.31 -12.86 0.49
CA VAL A 87 0.05 -12.32 0.54
C VAL A 87 1.05 -13.47 0.55
N ALA A 88 2.10 -13.34 -0.25
CA ALA A 88 3.24 -14.23 -0.26
C ALA A 88 4.50 -13.40 -0.08
N CYS A 89 5.24 -13.65 0.99
CA CYS A 89 6.48 -12.95 1.31
C CYS A 89 7.68 -13.89 1.20
N GLY A 90 8.80 -13.38 0.70
CA GLY A 90 10.03 -14.12 0.49
C GLY A 90 11.24 -13.20 0.37
N GLN A 91 12.40 -13.79 0.08
CA GLN A 91 13.58 -13.01 -0.30
C GLN A 91 13.38 -12.45 -1.71
N ALA A 92 13.67 -11.16 -1.88
CA ALA A 92 13.82 -10.54 -3.19
C ALA A 92 15.01 -11.23 -3.89
N ASN A 93 14.74 -11.85 -5.04
CA ASN A 93 15.73 -12.61 -5.81
C ASN A 93 16.50 -11.69 -6.78
#